data_AF-A0AA86GJG2-F1
#
_entry.id   AF-A0AA86GJG2-F1
#
_cell.length_a   1.000
_cell.length_b   1.000
_cell.length_c   1.000
_cell.angle_alpha   90.00
_cell.angle_beta   90.00
_cell.angle_gamma   90.00
#
_symmetry.space_group_name_H-M   'P 1'
#
loop_
_entity.id
_entity.type
_entity.pdbx_description
1 polymer ?
#
loop_
_entity_poly.entity_id
_entity_poly.type
_entity_poly.pdbx_seq_one_letter_code
_entity_poly.pdbx_strand_id
1 'polypeptide(L)'
;MRHIIPRRVALGATLFAAFLAAPAHADITGTVDATITLEAGCVINGQNLDDGASGADFGTIDFGVHNTLFTQADGELSSGGAALSIQCSPGITPVLHFDAGENDGEGVGGGLRAMEHSVTPGQFVTYNLYSDAGRTNVIAIGGTITLPSTGAVQSVPVYGSAFGAPGLIAGTYGDVVTVVLEL
;
A
#
# COMPACT_ATOMS: atom_id res chain seq x y z
N MET A 1 41.80 -49.52 95.66
CA MET A 1 41.68 -48.90 94.33
C MET A 1 40.65 -47.77 94.40
N ARG A 2 41.10 -46.51 94.45
CA ARG A 2 40.37 -45.34 93.94
C ARG A 2 41.33 -44.16 93.92
N HIS A 3 41.43 -43.54 92.74
CA HIS A 3 42.48 -42.64 92.30
C HIS A 3 42.32 -41.20 92.81
N ILE A 4 43.47 -40.59 93.09
CA ILE A 4 43.73 -39.14 93.04
C ILE A 4 43.78 -38.74 91.55
N ILE A 5 43.27 -37.56 91.15
CA ILE A 5 43.90 -36.65 90.16
C ILE A 5 43.13 -35.29 90.09
N PRO A 6 43.83 -34.13 90.03
CA PRO A 6 43.27 -32.78 90.11
C PRO A 6 43.32 -31.97 88.78
N ARG A 7 42.77 -30.74 88.85
CA ARG A 7 42.98 -29.54 87.98
C ARG A 7 42.47 -29.61 86.53
N ARG A 8 41.91 -28.50 86.05
CA ARG A 8 42.61 -27.54 85.14
C ARG A 8 41.68 -26.41 84.66
N VAL A 9 42.19 -25.19 84.80
CA VAL A 9 41.76 -23.97 84.11
C VAL A 9 41.99 -24.16 82.61
N ALA A 10 41.00 -23.80 81.77
CA ALA A 10 41.16 -23.74 80.32
C ALA A 10 41.03 -22.28 79.86
N LEU A 11 42.15 -21.77 79.34
CA LEU A 11 42.31 -20.48 78.67
C LEU A 11 41.60 -20.54 77.31
N GLY A 12 40.64 -19.67 77.05
CA GLY A 12 39.94 -19.58 75.77
C GLY A 12 40.79 -18.85 74.72
N ALA A 13 41.07 -19.51 73.59
CA ALA A 13 41.71 -18.92 72.42
C ALA A 13 40.65 -18.56 71.37
N THR A 14 40.45 -17.26 71.11
CA THR A 14 39.57 -16.74 70.05
C THR A 14 40.24 -16.87 68.68
N LEU A 15 39.62 -17.65 67.79
CA LEU A 15 40.02 -17.87 66.40
C LEU A 15 39.54 -16.68 65.54
N PHE A 16 40.47 -15.90 64.96
CA PHE A 16 40.16 -14.78 64.08
C PHE A 16 40.05 -15.30 62.63
N ALA A 17 38.83 -15.51 62.14
CA ALA A 17 38.58 -15.89 60.75
C ALA A 17 38.61 -14.64 59.86
N ALA A 18 39.62 -14.51 58.99
CA ALA A 18 39.67 -13.47 57.97
C ALA A 18 38.68 -13.79 56.85
N PHE A 19 37.51 -13.15 56.88
CA PHE A 19 36.58 -13.12 55.75
C PHE A 19 37.20 -12.29 54.61
N LEU A 20 37.58 -12.94 53.51
CA LEU A 20 37.82 -12.27 52.23
C LEU A 20 36.45 -11.83 51.68
N ALA A 21 36.06 -10.57 51.94
CA ALA A 21 34.89 -9.98 51.32
C ALA A 21 35.14 -9.83 49.81
N ALA A 22 34.36 -10.52 48.98
CA ALA A 22 34.34 -10.24 47.55
C ALA A 22 33.87 -8.79 47.31
N PRO A 23 34.41 -8.07 46.31
CA PRO A 23 33.93 -6.73 46.03
C PRO A 23 32.45 -6.81 45.62
N ALA A 24 31.58 -6.16 46.39
CA ALA A 24 30.19 -5.96 46.00
C ALA A 24 30.17 -4.82 44.97
N HIS A 25 30.04 -5.17 43.70
CA HIS A 25 29.74 -4.19 42.66
C HIS A 25 28.25 -3.84 42.78
N ALA A 26 27.93 -2.55 42.85
CA ALA A 26 26.56 -2.06 42.79
C ALA A 26 26.27 -1.63 41.35
N ASP A 27 25.26 -2.24 40.73
CA ASP A 27 24.84 -1.87 39.38
C ASP A 27 24.16 -0.49 39.39
N ILE A 28 24.52 0.35 38.43
CA ILE A 28 23.80 1.60 38.16
C ILE A 28 22.66 1.26 37.21
N THR A 29 21.42 1.43 37.67
CA THR A 29 20.21 1.19 36.89
C THR A 29 19.50 2.51 36.59
N GLY A 30 18.77 2.53 35.48
CA GLY A 30 18.02 3.69 35.00
C GLY A 30 16.85 3.26 34.13
N THR A 31 16.09 4.22 33.62
CA THR A 31 14.96 4.01 32.71
C THR A 31 15.16 4.77 31.42
N VAL A 32 14.48 4.32 30.36
CA VAL A 32 14.44 4.96 29.04
C VAL A 32 12.98 5.09 28.64
N ASP A 33 12.59 6.28 28.20
CA ASP A 33 11.27 6.52 27.62
C ASP A 33 11.26 6.15 26.13
N ALA A 34 10.19 5.48 25.69
CA ALA A 34 9.96 5.14 24.30
C ALA A 34 8.61 5.72 23.83
N THR A 35 8.60 6.40 22.68
CA THR A 35 7.41 7.03 22.11
C THR A 35 7.30 6.75 20.61
N ILE A 36 6.08 6.73 20.08
CA ILE A 36 5.75 6.62 18.65
C ILE A 36 4.46 7.37 18.36
N THR A 37 4.37 8.03 17.20
CA THR A 37 3.15 8.61 16.65
C THR A 37 2.80 7.83 15.38
N LEU A 38 1.53 7.45 15.22
CA LEU A 38 1.04 6.72 14.05
C LEU A 38 0.01 7.58 13.33
N GLU A 39 0.14 7.68 12.01
CA GLU A 39 -0.79 8.36 11.12
C GLU A 39 -1.54 7.33 10.26
N ALA A 40 -2.65 7.74 9.64
CA ALA A 40 -3.36 6.90 8.69
C ALA A 40 -2.56 6.80 7.38
N GLY A 41 -2.69 5.67 6.69
CA GLY A 41 -2.04 5.46 5.41
C GLY A 41 -2.55 4.20 4.73
N CYS A 42 -2.03 3.93 3.54
CA CYS A 42 -2.35 2.75 2.76
C CYS A 42 -1.10 2.12 2.14
N VAL A 43 -1.18 0.81 1.95
CA VAL A 43 -0.32 0.07 1.04
C VAL A 43 -1.06 -0.09 -0.30
N ILE A 44 -0.54 0.53 -1.36
CA ILE A 44 -1.10 0.46 -2.72
C ILE A 44 -0.11 -0.28 -3.61
N ASN A 45 -0.49 -1.42 -4.16
CA ASN A 45 0.39 -2.27 -4.98
C ASN A 45 1.78 -2.54 -4.33
N GLY A 46 1.81 -2.60 -2.99
CA GLY A 46 3.04 -2.79 -2.20
C GLY A 46 3.78 -1.50 -1.82
N GLN A 47 3.35 -0.33 -2.28
CA GLN A 47 3.87 0.97 -1.87
C GLN A 47 3.23 1.42 -0.56
N ASN A 48 4.03 1.65 0.48
CA ASN A 48 3.54 2.20 1.74
C ASN A 48 3.46 3.73 1.64
N LEU A 49 2.25 4.28 1.80
CA LEU A 49 1.91 5.68 1.54
C LEU A 49 1.13 6.24 2.72
N ASP A 50 1.62 7.33 3.30
CA ASP A 50 0.93 8.07 4.35
C ASP A 50 -0.22 8.91 3.75
N ASP A 51 -1.14 9.37 4.59
CA ASP A 51 -2.17 10.34 4.18
C ASP A 51 -1.53 11.60 3.54
N GLY A 52 -2.11 12.05 2.42
CA GLY A 52 -1.59 13.16 1.63
C GLY A 52 -0.36 12.85 0.77
N ALA A 53 0.12 11.60 0.73
CA ALA A 53 1.19 11.19 -0.17
C ALA A 53 0.80 11.36 -1.66
N SER A 54 1.80 11.62 -2.51
CA SER A 54 1.64 11.78 -3.96
C SER A 54 2.43 10.73 -4.74
N GLY A 55 2.06 10.47 -5.99
CA GLY A 55 2.80 9.56 -6.87
C GLY A 55 2.55 8.08 -6.59
N ALA A 56 1.36 7.76 -6.06
CA ALA A 56 0.88 6.39 -5.98
C ALA A 56 0.78 5.78 -7.39
N ASP A 57 1.26 4.55 -7.55
CA ASP A 57 1.09 3.76 -8.77
C ASP A 57 -0.14 2.86 -8.63
N PHE A 58 -1.24 3.28 -9.25
CA PHE A 58 -2.49 2.50 -9.31
C PHE A 58 -2.45 1.40 -10.39
N GLY A 59 -1.43 1.37 -11.24
CA GLY A 59 -1.27 0.43 -12.34
C GLY A 59 -1.66 0.98 -13.71
N THR A 60 -1.77 0.07 -14.68
CA THR A 60 -2.01 0.38 -16.09
C THR A 60 -3.16 -0.46 -16.64
N ILE A 61 -3.94 0.12 -17.55
CA ILE A 61 -4.85 -0.62 -18.42
C ILE A 61 -4.22 -0.68 -19.81
N ASP A 62 -3.92 -1.89 -20.27
CA ASP A 62 -3.47 -2.14 -21.63
C ASP A 62 -4.61 -2.78 -22.43
N PHE A 63 -5.01 -2.14 -23.52
CA PHE A 63 -6.04 -2.64 -24.44
C PHE A 63 -5.48 -3.63 -25.47
N GLY A 64 -4.15 -3.81 -25.50
CA GLY A 64 -3.45 -4.71 -26.42
C GLY A 64 -3.20 -4.12 -27.80
N VAL A 65 -2.77 -4.97 -28.73
CA VAL A 65 -2.41 -4.58 -30.10
C VAL A 65 -3.50 -5.00 -31.07
N HIS A 66 -4.06 -4.01 -31.79
CA HIS A 66 -5.14 -4.20 -32.75
C HIS A 66 -4.82 -3.49 -34.07
N ASN A 67 -5.45 -3.93 -35.16
CA ASN A 67 -5.42 -3.16 -36.41
C ASN A 67 -6.35 -1.94 -36.32
N THR A 68 -6.18 -0.96 -37.21
CA THR A 68 -6.95 0.29 -37.20
C THR A 68 -8.44 0.14 -37.53
N LEU A 69 -8.90 -1.07 -37.85
CA LEU A 69 -10.31 -1.39 -38.13
C LEU A 69 -11.00 -2.11 -36.96
N PHE A 70 -10.37 -2.19 -35.79
CA PHE A 70 -11.00 -2.75 -34.59
C PHE A 70 -12.27 -1.98 -34.24
N THR A 71 -13.21 -2.64 -33.59
CA THR A 71 -14.48 -2.02 -33.15
C THR A 71 -14.51 -1.82 -31.65
N GLN A 72 -13.95 -2.79 -30.90
CA GLN A 72 -13.85 -2.76 -29.46
C GLN A 72 -12.61 -3.52 -29.02
N ALA A 73 -11.94 -3.03 -27.98
CA ALA A 73 -10.84 -3.71 -27.31
C ALA A 73 -11.02 -3.60 -25.79
N ASP A 74 -10.78 -4.70 -25.09
CA ASP A 74 -11.01 -4.81 -23.66
C ASP A 74 -9.67 -4.94 -22.92
N GLY A 75 -9.55 -4.25 -21.79
CA GLY A 75 -8.44 -4.32 -20.86
C GLY A 75 -8.91 -4.37 -19.41
N GLU A 76 -7.97 -4.60 -18.51
CA GLU A 76 -8.16 -4.61 -17.05
C GLU A 76 -6.99 -3.88 -16.39
N LEU A 77 -7.28 -3.15 -15.30
CA LEU A 77 -6.28 -2.44 -14.52
C LEU A 77 -5.41 -3.45 -13.80
N SER A 78 -4.12 -3.38 -14.07
CA SER A 78 -3.15 -4.27 -13.44
C SER A 78 -1.87 -3.53 -13.05
N SER A 79 -1.25 -3.98 -11.97
CA SER A 79 0.10 -3.61 -11.58
C SER A 79 0.91 -4.89 -11.42
N GLY A 80 2.00 -5.02 -12.20
CA GLY A 80 2.86 -6.21 -12.18
C GLY A 80 2.14 -7.53 -12.56
N GLY A 81 1.03 -7.46 -13.32
CA GLY A 81 0.24 -8.64 -13.73
C GLY A 81 -0.80 -9.11 -12.71
N ALA A 82 -1.01 -8.36 -11.62
CA ALA A 82 -2.10 -8.57 -10.66
C ALA A 82 -3.07 -7.38 -10.68
N ALA A 83 -4.31 -7.59 -10.25
CA ALA A 83 -5.28 -6.50 -10.04
C ALA A 83 -4.78 -5.52 -8.97
N LEU A 84 -5.26 -4.27 -9.03
CA LEU A 84 -4.97 -3.23 -8.04
C LEU A 84 -5.22 -3.76 -6.61
N SER A 85 -4.20 -3.64 -5.77
CA SER A 85 -4.22 -4.08 -4.37
C SER A 85 -4.13 -2.88 -3.45
N ILE A 86 -5.09 -2.74 -2.53
CA ILE A 86 -5.14 -1.65 -1.56
C ILE A 86 -5.37 -2.21 -0.16
N GLN A 87 -4.55 -1.77 0.80
CA GLN A 87 -4.75 -2.02 2.23
C GLN A 87 -4.56 -0.72 3.00
N CYS A 88 -5.64 -0.17 3.56
CA CYS A 88 -5.57 1.05 4.35
C CYS A 88 -5.67 0.77 5.85
N SER A 89 -5.30 1.76 6.69
CA SER A 89 -5.51 1.67 8.13
C SER A 89 -6.99 1.34 8.47
N PRO A 90 -7.26 0.44 9.44
CA PRO A 90 -8.62 0.04 9.78
C PRO A 90 -9.42 1.20 10.39
N GLY A 91 -10.73 1.23 10.14
CA GLY A 91 -11.65 2.25 10.69
C GLY A 91 -11.79 3.53 9.84
N ILE A 92 -11.03 3.62 8.76
CA ILE A 92 -11.06 4.68 7.74
C ILE A 92 -11.73 4.11 6.48
N THR A 93 -12.64 4.84 5.82
CA THR A 93 -13.39 4.36 4.64
C THR A 93 -12.75 4.92 3.37
N PRO A 94 -11.88 4.17 2.69
CA PRO A 94 -11.15 4.72 1.56
C PRO A 94 -12.07 4.89 0.36
N VAL A 95 -11.91 5.98 -0.38
CA VAL A 95 -12.67 6.26 -1.61
C VAL A 95 -11.70 6.55 -2.75
N LEU A 96 -11.79 5.76 -3.82
CA LEU A 96 -11.10 6.05 -5.07
C LEU A 96 -11.93 7.01 -5.90
N HIS A 97 -11.30 8.05 -6.43
CA HIS A 97 -11.88 9.02 -7.37
C HIS A 97 -11.16 8.90 -8.71
N PHE A 98 -11.92 8.85 -9.81
CA PHE A 98 -11.38 8.70 -11.16
C PHE A 98 -11.71 9.93 -12.01
N ASP A 99 -10.70 10.70 -12.38
CA ASP A 99 -10.89 11.91 -13.20
C ASP A 99 -11.05 11.58 -14.69
N ALA A 100 -11.02 12.61 -15.54
CA ALA A 100 -11.34 12.54 -16.96
C ALA A 100 -10.21 11.97 -17.85
N GLY A 101 -8.97 11.92 -17.36
CA GLY A 101 -7.80 11.74 -18.23
C GLY A 101 -7.19 13.07 -18.66
N GLU A 102 -6.10 13.03 -19.41
CA GLU A 102 -5.43 14.21 -19.97
C GLU A 102 -6.15 14.76 -21.20
N ASN A 103 -6.96 13.92 -21.87
CA ASN A 103 -7.65 14.24 -23.12
C ASN A 103 -9.18 14.31 -22.92
N ASP A 104 -9.63 15.03 -21.89
CA ASP A 104 -11.06 15.15 -21.57
C ASP A 104 -11.87 15.78 -22.72
N GLY A 105 -13.03 15.19 -23.02
CA GLY A 105 -13.96 15.67 -24.04
C GLY A 105 -13.50 15.48 -25.50
N GLU A 106 -12.36 14.84 -25.73
CA GLU A 106 -11.80 14.63 -27.06
C GLU A 106 -12.24 13.31 -27.72
N GLY A 107 -12.05 13.25 -29.04
CA GLY A 107 -12.31 12.05 -29.84
C GLY A 107 -13.77 11.81 -30.21
N VAL A 108 -13.99 10.72 -30.96
CA VAL A 108 -15.31 10.33 -31.46
C VAL A 108 -15.56 8.88 -31.06
N GLY A 109 -16.72 8.60 -30.46
CA GLY A 109 -17.10 7.25 -30.05
C GLY A 109 -17.99 7.24 -28.82
N GLY A 110 -18.10 6.07 -28.19
CA GLY A 110 -18.92 5.84 -27.00
C GLY A 110 -18.18 5.96 -25.67
N GLY A 111 -16.89 6.31 -25.69
CA GLY A 111 -16.07 6.48 -24.49
C GLY A 111 -16.21 7.86 -23.85
N LEU A 112 -16.06 7.92 -22.53
CA LEU A 112 -16.01 9.15 -21.73
C LEU A 112 -14.59 9.71 -21.63
N ARG A 113 -13.57 8.88 -21.87
CA ARG A 113 -12.16 9.26 -21.83
C ARG A 113 -11.52 9.01 -23.19
N ALA A 114 -10.37 9.60 -23.46
CA ALA A 114 -9.69 9.44 -24.74
C ALA A 114 -8.18 9.25 -24.60
N MET A 115 -7.63 8.35 -25.40
CA MET A 115 -6.18 8.21 -25.60
C MET A 115 -5.77 8.95 -26.86
N GLU A 116 -4.70 9.75 -26.78
CA GLU A 116 -4.14 10.49 -27.91
C GLU A 116 -2.97 9.75 -28.56
N HIS A 117 -2.89 9.80 -29.89
CA HIS A 117 -1.77 9.24 -30.64
C HIS A 117 -0.46 9.95 -30.29
N SER A 118 0.55 9.19 -29.85
CA SER A 118 1.78 9.75 -29.26
C SER A 118 2.64 10.59 -30.23
N VAL A 119 2.42 10.49 -31.54
CA VAL A 119 3.21 11.18 -32.57
C VAL A 119 2.38 12.16 -33.41
N THR A 120 1.06 12.08 -33.38
CA THR A 120 0.18 12.87 -34.26
C THR A 120 -0.98 13.40 -33.43
N PRO A 121 -0.79 14.58 -32.81
CA PRO A 121 -1.81 15.17 -31.95
C PRO A 121 -3.16 15.35 -32.66
N GLY A 122 -4.24 15.26 -31.90
CA GLY A 122 -5.61 15.33 -32.41
C GLY A 122 -6.15 14.01 -32.99
N GLN A 123 -5.40 12.91 -32.89
CA GLN A 123 -5.88 11.56 -33.20
C GLN A 123 -6.21 10.84 -31.90
N PHE A 124 -7.48 10.44 -31.73
CA PHE A 124 -7.98 9.93 -30.47
C PHE A 124 -8.67 8.56 -30.59
N VAL A 125 -8.51 7.74 -29.56
CA VAL A 125 -9.29 6.52 -29.33
C VAL A 125 -10.03 6.67 -28.02
N THR A 126 -11.36 6.65 -28.06
CA THR A 126 -12.19 6.81 -26.85
C THR A 126 -12.31 5.49 -26.08
N TYR A 127 -12.43 5.57 -24.75
CA TYR A 127 -12.61 4.41 -23.88
C TYR A 127 -13.46 4.73 -22.65
N ASN A 128 -13.95 3.68 -21.99
CA ASN A 128 -14.65 3.75 -20.70
C ASN A 128 -13.95 2.87 -19.67
N LEU A 129 -14.10 3.25 -18.40
CA LEU A 129 -13.74 2.44 -17.24
C LEU A 129 -15.00 1.87 -16.60
N TYR A 130 -14.90 0.70 -15.99
CA TYR A 130 -16.01 -0.05 -15.41
C TYR A 130 -15.61 -0.70 -14.09
N SER A 131 -16.56 -0.81 -13.17
CA SER A 131 -16.35 -1.44 -11.86
C SER A 131 -16.72 -2.92 -11.81
N ASP A 132 -17.22 -3.48 -12.92
CA ASP A 132 -17.60 -4.88 -13.03
C ASP A 132 -17.06 -5.54 -14.30
N ALA A 133 -16.78 -6.84 -14.21
CA ALA A 133 -16.25 -7.64 -15.32
C ALA A 133 -17.20 -7.72 -16.52
N GLY A 134 -18.51 -7.54 -16.29
CA GLY A 134 -19.52 -7.48 -17.34
C GLY A 134 -19.54 -6.15 -18.10
N ARG A 135 -18.79 -5.15 -17.63
CA ARG A 135 -18.69 -3.82 -18.24
C ARG A 135 -20.06 -3.14 -18.35
N THR A 136 -20.87 -3.29 -17.31
CA THR A 136 -22.24 -2.76 -17.24
C THR A 136 -22.34 -1.49 -16.39
N ASN A 137 -21.43 -1.30 -15.44
CA ASN A 137 -21.37 -0.18 -14.52
C ASN A 137 -20.17 0.70 -14.88
N VAL A 138 -20.44 1.75 -15.67
CA VAL A 138 -19.43 2.74 -16.06
C VAL A 138 -18.98 3.53 -14.83
N ILE A 139 -17.66 3.66 -14.65
CA ILE A 139 -17.04 4.63 -13.77
C ILE A 139 -16.99 5.96 -14.53
N ALA A 140 -17.98 6.80 -14.26
CA ALA A 140 -18.08 8.14 -14.85
C ALA A 140 -16.84 9.00 -14.56
N ILE A 141 -16.70 10.12 -15.28
CA ILE A 141 -15.74 11.16 -14.90
C ILE A 141 -16.12 11.71 -13.53
N GLY A 142 -15.16 11.78 -12.60
CA GLY A 142 -15.40 12.10 -11.19
C GLY A 142 -16.16 11.01 -10.43
N GLY A 143 -16.32 9.83 -11.04
CA GLY A 143 -16.94 8.67 -10.42
C GLY A 143 -16.06 8.06 -9.35
N THR A 144 -16.68 7.34 -8.41
CA THR A 144 -15.99 6.83 -7.22
C THR A 144 -16.15 5.32 -7.01
N ILE A 145 -15.17 4.70 -6.35
CA ILE A 145 -15.27 3.36 -5.78
C ILE A 145 -14.96 3.44 -4.29
N THR A 146 -15.95 3.14 -3.45
CA THR A 146 -15.78 3.09 -1.99
C THR A 146 -15.30 1.71 -1.55
N LEU A 147 -14.25 1.66 -0.75
CA LEU A 147 -13.66 0.43 -0.22
C LEU A 147 -14.10 0.16 1.23
N PRO A 148 -14.26 -1.11 1.62
CA PRO A 148 -14.40 -1.49 3.03
C PRO A 148 -13.29 -0.96 3.94
N SER A 149 -13.65 -0.56 5.16
CA SER A 149 -12.75 -0.01 6.19
C SER A 149 -12.12 -1.07 7.12
N THR A 150 -11.89 -2.29 6.61
CA THR A 150 -11.57 -3.47 7.44
C THR A 150 -10.10 -3.56 7.84
N GLY A 151 -9.20 -2.84 7.15
CA GLY A 151 -7.75 -2.99 7.30
C GLY A 151 -7.15 -4.23 6.64
N ALA A 152 -7.96 -5.06 5.98
CA ALA A 152 -7.48 -6.18 5.19
C ALA A 152 -6.99 -5.72 3.81
N VAL A 153 -6.15 -6.53 3.17
CA VAL A 153 -5.80 -6.35 1.75
C VAL A 153 -7.03 -6.58 0.89
N GLN A 154 -7.28 -5.66 -0.04
CA GLN A 154 -8.44 -5.67 -0.93
C GLN A 154 -7.95 -5.65 -2.38
N SER A 155 -8.55 -6.52 -3.20
CA SER A 155 -8.38 -6.45 -4.65
C SER A 155 -9.49 -5.58 -5.22
N VAL A 156 -9.12 -4.57 -6.01
CA VAL A 156 -10.02 -3.59 -6.60
C VAL A 156 -9.97 -3.72 -8.12
N PRO A 157 -10.78 -4.60 -8.73
CA PRO A 157 -10.77 -4.76 -10.17
C PRO A 157 -11.40 -3.52 -10.83
N VAL A 158 -10.73 -3.03 -11.88
CA VAL A 158 -11.23 -1.97 -12.76
C VAL A 158 -11.04 -2.45 -14.19
N TYR A 159 -12.09 -2.39 -15.00
CA TYR A 159 -12.09 -2.88 -16.37
C TYR A 159 -12.18 -1.71 -17.34
N GLY A 160 -11.56 -1.82 -18.52
CA GLY A 160 -11.59 -0.78 -19.54
C GLY A 160 -12.06 -1.29 -20.88
N SER A 161 -12.91 -0.57 -21.61
CA SER A 161 -13.22 -0.87 -23.02
C SER A 161 -12.92 0.33 -23.90
N ALA A 162 -12.04 0.14 -24.89
CA ALA A 162 -11.73 1.11 -25.93
C ALA A 162 -12.58 0.85 -27.18
N PHE A 163 -12.93 1.92 -27.89
CA PHE A 163 -13.84 1.89 -29.04
C PHE A 163 -13.12 2.37 -30.30
N GLY A 164 -13.22 1.57 -31.35
CA GLY A 164 -12.69 1.95 -32.66
C GLY A 164 -13.55 3.01 -33.34
N ALA A 165 -12.93 3.79 -34.23
CA ALA A 165 -13.58 4.83 -35.01
C ALA A 165 -13.03 4.84 -36.45
N PRO A 166 -13.78 5.36 -37.44
CA PRO A 166 -13.24 5.55 -38.79
C PRO A 166 -12.06 6.53 -38.79
N GLY A 167 -11.03 6.21 -39.58
CA GLY A 167 -9.89 7.12 -39.80
C GLY A 167 -8.75 6.99 -38.80
N LEU A 168 -8.79 6.03 -37.86
CA LEU A 168 -7.67 5.74 -36.98
C LEU A 168 -6.41 5.37 -37.77
N ILE A 169 -5.27 5.88 -37.29
CA ILE A 169 -3.95 5.61 -37.87
C ILE A 169 -3.15 4.67 -36.96
N ALA A 170 -2.17 3.99 -37.54
CA ALA A 170 -1.31 3.07 -36.81
C ALA A 170 -0.30 3.81 -35.94
N GLY A 171 -0.16 3.35 -34.70
CA GLY A 171 0.80 3.85 -33.71
C GLY A 171 0.26 3.66 -32.30
N THR A 172 1.00 4.17 -31.32
CA THR A 172 0.61 4.09 -29.91
C THR A 172 -0.33 5.24 -29.56
N TYR A 173 -1.35 4.93 -28.78
CA TYR A 173 -2.25 5.90 -28.17
C TYR A 173 -2.08 5.81 -26.65
N GLY A 174 -2.07 6.94 -25.95
CA GLY A 174 -1.93 6.98 -24.50
C GLY A 174 -2.83 8.03 -23.85
N ASP A 175 -3.15 7.81 -22.58
CA ASP A 175 -3.86 8.73 -21.71
C ASP A 175 -3.34 8.56 -20.27
N VAL A 176 -3.48 9.58 -19.44
CA VAL A 176 -3.17 9.51 -18.01
C VAL A 176 -4.39 9.93 -17.21
N VAL A 177 -5.06 8.94 -16.59
CA VAL A 177 -6.17 9.19 -15.65
C VAL A 177 -5.60 9.49 -14.28
N THR A 178 -5.89 10.68 -13.77
CA THR A 178 -5.61 10.98 -12.36
C THR A 178 -6.59 10.20 -11.48
N VAL A 179 -6.03 9.43 -10.55
CA VAL A 179 -6.78 8.69 -9.54
C VAL A 179 -6.35 9.16 -8.16
N VAL A 180 -7.32 9.48 -7.31
CA VAL A 180 -7.09 9.91 -5.93
C VAL A 180 -7.69 8.89 -4.98
N LEU A 181 -6.94 8.49 -3.95
CA LEU A 181 -7.45 7.71 -2.84
C LEU A 181 -7.62 8.65 -1.64
N GLU A 182 -8.87 8.94 -1.28
CA GLU A 182 -9.24 9.71 -0.07
C GLU A 182 -9.43 8.74 1.11
N LEU A 183 -9.02 9.16 2.31
CA LEU A 183 -9.08 8.39 3.56
C LEU A 183 -10.14 8.94 4.53
#